data_AF-A0AAX3N6I9-F1
#
_entry.id   AF-A0AAX3N6I9-F1
#
_cell.length_a   1.000
_cell.length_b   1.000
_cell.length_c   1.000
_cell.angle_alpha   90.00
_cell.angle_beta   90.00
_cell.angle_gamma   90.00
#
_symmetry.space_group_name_H-M   'P 1'
#
loop_
_entity.id
_entity.type
_entity.pdbx_description
1 polymer ?
#
loop_
_entity_poly.entity_id
_entity_poly.type
_entity_poly.pdbx_seq_one_letter_code
_entity_poly.pdbx_strand_id
1 'polypeptide(L)'
;MKTFICLVCGYNELEEPPIDEYGYKTFIVCPCCGFEFGFHDDDQGYTYEGYLKEWIQNGEKWAYLPKPEDFDLQKQLKNIKQ
;
A
#
# COMPACT_ATOMS: atom_id res chain seq x y z
N MET A 1 17.20 -6.54 -6.62
CA MET A 1 16.20 -7.10 -5.68
C MET A 1 14.84 -6.97 -6.33
N LYS A 2 13.93 -7.92 -6.09
CA LYS A 2 12.56 -7.85 -6.61
C LYS A 2 11.74 -7.00 -5.65
N THR A 3 11.01 -6.03 -6.16
CA THR A 3 10.08 -5.22 -5.36
C THR A 3 8.65 -5.44 -5.84
N PHE A 4 7.70 -5.08 -4.99
CA PHE A 4 6.28 -5.27 -5.25
C PHE A 4 5.49 -3.98 -5.07
N ILE A 5 4.30 -3.94 -5.67
CA ILE A 5 3.43 -2.78 -5.67
C ILE A 5 2.36 -2.96 -4.61
N CYS A 6 2.19 -1.97 -3.74
CA CYS A 6 1.06 -1.86 -2.83
C CYS A 6 -0.24 -1.68 -3.63
N LEU A 7 -1.20 -2.58 -3.44
CA LEU A 7 -2.50 -2.55 -4.12
C LEU A 7 -3.39 -1.36 -3.70
N VAL A 8 -3.05 -0.71 -2.58
CA VAL A 8 -3.82 0.41 -2.04
C VAL A 8 -3.31 1.75 -2.56
N CYS A 9 -2.03 2.07 -2.32
CA CYS A 9 -1.49 3.40 -2.65
C CYS A 9 -0.54 3.43 -3.85
N GLY A 10 -0.17 2.27 -4.41
CA GLY A 10 0.74 2.18 -5.57
C GLY A 10 2.23 2.31 -5.24
N TYR A 11 2.63 2.34 -3.96
CA TYR A 11 4.05 2.30 -3.57
C TYR A 11 4.72 1.03 -4.13
N ASN A 12 5.83 1.18 -4.86
CA ASN A 12 6.40 0.13 -5.71
C ASN A 12 7.69 -0.51 -5.16
N GLU A 13 7.98 -0.29 -3.88
CA GLU A 13 9.17 -0.81 -3.20
C GLU A 13 8.80 -1.66 -1.98
N LEU A 14 7.65 -2.37 -2.01
CA LEU A 14 7.38 -3.37 -0.98
C LEU A 14 8.41 -4.50 -1.03
N GLU A 15 8.85 -4.95 0.14
CA GLU A 15 9.80 -6.06 0.32
C GLU A 15 9.17 -7.41 -0.03
N GLU A 16 7.86 -7.53 0.17
CA GLU A 16 7.06 -8.72 -0.10
C GLU A 16 5.82 -8.37 -0.94
N PRO A 17 5.30 -9.32 -1.75
CA PRO A 17 4.08 -9.07 -2.49
C PRO A 17 2.91 -8.95 -1.50
N PRO A 18 1.89 -8.12 -1.76
CA PRO A 18 0.66 -8.09 -0.96
C PRO A 18 -0.07 -9.43 -0.88
N ILE A 19 0.06 -10.24 -1.93
CA ILE A 19 -0.53 -11.56 -2.09
C ILE A 19 0.55 -12.48 -2.68
N ASP A 20 0.79 -13.62 -2.05
CA ASP A 20 1.78 -14.59 -2.52
C ASP A 20 1.32 -15.36 -3.77
N GLU A 21 2.16 -16.27 -4.26
CA GLU A 21 1.87 -17.07 -5.45
C GLU A 21 0.71 -18.06 -5.30
N TYR A 22 0.30 -18.35 -4.07
CA TYR A 22 -0.81 -19.24 -3.74
C TYR A 22 -2.12 -18.48 -3.46
N GLY A 23 -2.08 -17.15 -3.45
CA GLY A 23 -3.24 -16.31 -3.22
C GLY A 23 -3.43 -15.87 -1.76
N TYR A 24 -2.47 -16.13 -0.88
CA TYR A 24 -2.55 -15.73 0.53
C TYR A 24 -1.96 -14.34 0.76
N LYS A 25 -2.56 -13.57 1.68
CA LYS A 25 -2.00 -12.31 2.16
C LYS A 25 -0.71 -12.57 2.92
N THR A 26 0.28 -11.72 2.71
CA THR A 26 1.61 -11.86 3.33
C THR A 26 1.76 -11.10 4.64
N PHE A 27 0.74 -10.34 5.08
CA PHE A 27 0.84 -9.47 6.26
C PHE A 27 1.90 -8.37 6.13
N ILE A 28 2.39 -8.11 4.91
CA ILE A 28 3.28 -6.98 4.65
C ILE A 28 2.55 -5.66 4.96
N VAL A 29 3.20 -4.80 5.71
CA VAL A 29 2.72 -3.44 5.99
C VAL A 29 3.33 -2.50 4.95
N CYS A 30 2.49 -1.73 4.25
CA CYS A 30 2.98 -0.73 3.32
C CYS A 30 3.65 0.42 4.07
N PRO A 31 4.94 0.72 3.84
CA PRO A 31 5.64 1.77 4.58
C PRO A 31 5.12 3.18 4.22
N CYS A 32 4.48 3.31 3.05
CA CYS A 32 3.84 4.53 2.59
C CYS A 32 2.47 4.75 3.26
N CYS A 33 1.46 3.92 2.97
CA CYS A 33 0.09 4.17 3.44
C CYS A 33 -0.29 3.48 4.75
N GLY A 34 0.56 2.58 5.28
CA GLY A 34 0.31 1.85 6.52
C GLY A 34 -0.66 0.67 6.39
N PHE A 35 -1.19 0.41 5.20
CA PHE A 35 -2.07 -0.74 4.98
C PHE A 35 -1.32 -2.06 5.23
N GLU A 36 -1.90 -2.92 6.05
CA GLU A 36 -1.44 -4.27 6.36
C GLU A 36 -2.38 -5.29 5.72
N PHE A 37 -1.84 -6.07 4.76
CA PHE A 37 -2.60 -7.05 3.99
C PHE A 37 -2.92 -8.29 4.81
N GLY A 38 -4.18 -8.64 4.98
CA GLY A 38 -4.67 -9.71 5.85
C GLY A 38 -5.16 -9.21 7.21
N PHE A 39 -4.84 -7.97 7.60
CA PHE A 39 -5.41 -7.35 8.81
C PHE A 39 -6.44 -6.28 8.46
N HIS A 40 -6.08 -5.31 7.62
CA HIS A 40 -7.01 -4.23 7.29
C HIS A 40 -8.15 -4.69 6.39
N ASP A 41 -7.89 -5.54 5.39
CA ASP A 41 -8.94 -6.08 4.51
C ASP A 41 -9.73 -7.21 5.16
N ASP A 42 -9.08 -8.23 5.74
CA ASP A 42 -9.79 -9.41 6.24
C ASP A 42 -10.37 -9.19 7.66
N ASP A 43 -9.59 -8.68 8.61
CA ASP A 43 -10.03 -8.53 10.01
C ASP A 43 -10.82 -7.24 10.26
N GLN A 44 -10.41 -6.12 9.65
CA GLN A 44 -11.07 -4.81 9.81
C GLN A 44 -12.11 -4.52 8.71
N GLY A 45 -12.14 -5.30 7.62
CA GLY A 45 -13.15 -5.17 6.56
C GLY A 45 -12.97 -3.97 5.64
N TYR A 46 -11.77 -3.37 5.56
CA TYR A 46 -11.49 -2.30 4.61
C TYR A 46 -11.45 -2.81 3.17
N THR A 47 -12.05 -2.06 2.25
CA THR A 47 -11.70 -2.19 0.83
C THR A 47 -10.44 -1.38 0.52
N TYR A 48 -9.69 -1.77 -0.50
CA TYR A 48 -8.49 -1.04 -0.92
C TYR A 48 -8.83 0.40 -1.34
N GLU A 49 -9.92 0.59 -2.08
CA GLU A 49 -10.37 1.93 -2.48
C GLU A 49 -10.84 2.77 -1.29
N GLY A 50 -11.50 2.14 -0.31
CA GLY A 50 -11.98 2.80 0.90
C GLY A 50 -10.81 3.32 1.74
N TYR A 51 -9.82 2.47 1.98
CA TYR A 51 -8.61 2.86 2.71
C TYR A 51 -7.79 3.90 1.94
N LEU A 52 -7.62 3.74 0.62
CA LEU A 52 -6.94 4.74 -0.22
C LEU A 52 -7.59 6.12 -0.09
N LYS A 53 -8.93 6.18 -0.16
CA LYS A 53 -9.69 7.42 -0.02
C LYS A 53 -9.47 8.04 1.36
N GLU A 54 -9.53 7.24 2.42
CA GLU A 54 -9.30 7.71 3.79
C GLU A 54 -7.87 8.25 3.95
N TRP A 55 -6.86 7.53 3.46
CA TRP A 55 -5.46 7.96 3.50
C TRP A 55 -5.23 9.28 2.77
N ILE A 56 -5.81 9.46 1.57
CA ILE A 56 -5.79 10.72 0.82
C ILE A 56 -6.49 11.84 1.60
N GLN A 57 -7.69 11.59 2.12
CA GLN A 57 -8.43 12.59 2.90
C GLN A 57 -7.69 13.03 4.16
N ASN A 58 -6.87 12.14 4.73
CA ASN A 58 -6.03 12.41 5.90
C ASN A 58 -4.67 13.03 5.57
N GLY A 59 -4.42 13.41 4.31
CA GLY A 59 -3.22 14.13 3.85
C GLY A 59 -2.04 13.23 3.52
N GLU A 60 -2.29 12.01 3.04
CA GLU A 60 -1.28 11.07 2.56
C GLU A 60 -0.11 10.88 3.52
N LYS A 61 -0.40 10.78 4.82
CA LYS A 61 0.64 10.67 5.86
C LYS A 61 1.43 9.38 5.65
N TRP A 62 2.76 9.51 5.57
CA TRP A 62 3.67 8.37 5.53
C TRP A 62 3.60 7.62 6.84
N ALA A 63 3.35 6.30 6.77
CA ALA A 63 3.33 5.45 7.95
C ALA A 63 4.74 5.32 8.56
N TYR A 64 5.77 5.22 7.72
CA TYR A 64 7.17 5.10 8.14
C TYR A 64 8.04 6.14 7.43
N LEU A 65 8.89 6.82 8.19
CA LEU A 65 9.81 7.86 7.70
C LEU A 65 11.22 7.29 7.47
N PRO A 66 12.02 7.88 6.56
CA PRO A 66 11.71 9.09 5.79
C PRO A 66 10.83 8.83 4.57
N LYS A 67 9.96 9.79 4.26
CA LYS A 67 9.32 9.89 2.95
C LYS A 67 10.40 10.20 1.89
N PRO A 68 10.39 9.55 0.70
CA PRO A 68 11.30 9.90 -0.38
C PRO A 68 11.24 11.39 -0.75
N GLU A 69 12.40 12.00 -1.03
CA GLU A 69 12.52 13.42 -1.36
C GLU A 69 11.80 13.77 -2.68
N ASP A 70 11.90 12.88 -3.68
CA ASP A 70 11.31 13.02 -5.01
C ASP A 70 9.91 12.36 -5.12
N PHE A 71 9.25 12.15 -3.98
CA PHE A 71 7.92 11.54 -3.94
C PHE A 71 6.89 12.37 -4.74
N ASP A 72 6.26 11.72 -5.71
CA ASP A 72 5.14 12.23 -6.51
C ASP A 72 3.93 11.30 -6.34
N LEU A 73 2.88 11.83 -5.69
CA LEU A 73 1.64 11.09 -5.44
C LEU A 73 0.94 10.64 -6.73
N GLN A 74 0.84 11.52 -7.72
CA GLN A 74 0.15 11.19 -8.97
C GLN A 74 0.89 10.12 -9.76
N LYS A 75 2.22 10.13 -9.70
CA LYS A 75 3.04 9.05 -10.27
C LYS A 75 2.85 7.74 -9.50
N GLN A 76 2.81 7.78 -8.17
CA GLN A 76 2.61 6.59 -7.35
C GLN A 76 1.24 5.95 -7.60
N LEU A 77 0.16 6.74 -7.63
CA LEU A 77 -1.21 6.22 -7.84
C LEU A 77 -1.39 5.52 -9.19
N LYS A 78 -0.61 5.90 -10.21
CA LYS A 78 -0.61 5.22 -11.53
C LYS A 78 -0.09 3.78 -11.49
N ASN A 79 0.61 3.39 -10.43
CA ASN A 79 1.10 2.01 -10.28
C ASN A 79 0.00 1.04 -9.84
N ILE A 80 -1.12 1.54 -9.31
CA ILE A 80 -2.26 0.71 -8.89
C ILE A 80 -2.82 0.04 -10.14
N LYS A 81 -2.72 -1.29 -10.23
CA LYS A 81 -3.28 -2.07 -11.33
C LYS A 81 -4.70 -2.50 -10.97
N GLN A 82 -5.64 -2.21 -11.87
CA GLN A 82 -7.02 -2.73 -11.84
C GLN A 82 -7.04 -4.22 -12.18
#